data_AF-A0AA37IJX8-F1
#
_entry.id   AF-A0AA37IJX8-F1
#
_cell.length_a   1.000
_cell.length_b   1.000
_cell.length_c   1.000
_cell.angle_alpha   90.00
_cell.angle_beta   90.00
_cell.angle_gamma   90.00
#
_symmetry.space_group_name_H-M   'P 1'
#
loop_
_entity.id
_entity.type
_entity.pdbx_description
1 polymer ?
#
loop_
_entity_poly.entity_id
_entity_poly.type
_entity_poly.pdbx_seq_one_letter_code
_entity_poly.pdbx_strand_id
1 'polypeptide(L)' 'MNDAFAAAAEALALFCRLRNVDATELPACEVDILLDLAFEEAAQQAAARSEARRPG' A
#
# COMPACT_ATOMS: atom_id res chain seq x y z
N MET A 1 8.74 -1.60 -10.17
CA MET A 1 8.07 -2.78 -9.56
C MET A 1 8.34 -2.88 -8.05
N ASN A 2 9.49 -2.43 -7.55
CA ASN A 2 9.81 -2.49 -6.11
C ASN A 2 9.10 -1.44 -5.22
N ASP A 3 8.62 -0.33 -5.78
CA ASP A 3 8.07 0.77 -4.96
C ASP A 3 6.71 0.45 -4.33
N ALA A 4 5.88 -0.35 -5.01
CA ALA A 4 4.52 -0.63 -4.55
C ALA A 4 4.52 -1.55 -3.31
N PHE A 5 5.38 -2.57 -3.29
CA PHE A 5 5.50 -3.47 -2.13
C PHE A 5 6.09 -2.75 -0.91
N ALA A 6 7.07 -1.87 -1.13
CA ALA A 6 7.61 -1.04 -0.07
C ALA A 6 6.55 -0.09 0.50
N ALA A 7 5.77 0.58 -0.37
CA ALA A 7 4.70 1.48 0.05
C ALA A 7 3.60 0.75 0.84
N ALA A 8 3.21 -0.45 0.40
CA ALA A 8 2.22 -1.27 1.10
C ALA A 8 2.72 -1.73 2.48
N ALA A 9 3.99 -2.17 2.58
CA ALA A 9 4.60 -2.53 3.84
C ALA A 9 4.71 -1.32 4.81
N GLU A 10 5.06 -0.14 4.30
CA GLU A 10 5.09 1.10 5.08
C GLU A 10 3.70 1.52 5.58
N ALA A 11 2.68 1.39 4.74
CA ALA A 11 1.30 1.68 5.11
C ALA A 11 0.80 0.73 6.22
N LEU A 12 1.09 -0.56 6.10
CA LEU A 12 0.79 -1.55 7.15
C LEU A 12 1.53 -1.24 8.44
N ALA A 13 2.83 -0.93 8.37
CA ALA A 13 3.63 -0.58 9.54
C ALA A 13 3.16 0.73 10.21
N LEU A 14 2.64 1.69 9.44
CA LEU A 14 2.01 2.90 9.98
C LEU A 14 0.68 2.58 10.66
N PHE A 15 -0.17 1.76 10.04
CA PHE A 15 -1.43 1.31 10.63
C PHE A 15 -1.21 0.61 11.97
N CYS A 16 -0.28 -0.36 12.01
CA CYS A 16 0.08 -1.10 13.21
C CYS A 16 0.54 -0.15 14.34
N ARG A 17 1.38 0.83 14.01
CA ARG A 17 1.82 1.88 14.96
C ARG A 17 0.69 2.74 15.47
N LEU A 18 -0.22 3.20 14.59
CA LEU A 18 -1.35 4.04 14.98
C LEU A 18 -2.35 3.30 15.86
N ARG A 19 -2.49 1.99 15.66
CA ARG A 19 -3.40 1.13 16.42
C ARG A 19 -2.74 0.47 17.62
N ASN A 20 -1.43 0.66 17.81
CA ASN A 20 -0.61 0.04 18.83
C ASN A 20 -0.79 -1.50 18.88
N VAL A 21 -0.75 -2.12 17.71
CA VAL A 21 -0.82 -3.57 17.50
C VAL A 21 0.38 -4.03 16.70
N ASP A 22 0.86 -5.24 16.95
CA ASP A 22 1.90 -5.84 16.12
C ASP A 22 1.28 -6.41 14.84
N ALA A 23 1.98 -6.30 13.71
CA ALA A 23 1.56 -6.92 12.47
C ALA A 23 1.48 -8.45 12.59
N THR A 24 2.27 -9.06 13.49
CA THR A 24 2.20 -10.51 13.78
C THR A 24 0.95 -10.91 14.56
N GLU A 25 0.25 -9.95 15.17
CA GLU A 25 -0.99 -10.17 15.90
C GLU A 25 -2.23 -9.98 15.02
N LEU A 26 -2.06 -9.43 13.82
CA LEU A 26 -3.14 -9.29 12.84
C LEU A 26 -3.39 -10.64 12.15
N PRO A 27 -4.66 -11.04 11.95
CA PRO A 27 -5.00 -12.17 11.09
C PRO A 27 -4.42 -11.97 9.69
N ALA A 28 -3.90 -13.04 9.09
CA ALA A 28 -3.34 -12.98 7.73
C ALA A 28 -4.33 -12.38 6.72
N CYS A 29 -5.63 -12.68 6.85
CA CYS A 29 -6.66 -12.11 6.00
C CYS A 29 -6.79 -10.58 6.15
N GLU A 30 -6.59 -10.01 7.34
CA GLU A 30 -6.63 -8.56 7.55
C GLU A 30 -5.39 -7.88 6.96
N VAL A 31 -4.23 -8.52 7.09
CA VAL A 31 -2.98 -8.07 6.47
C VAL A 31 -3.11 -8.06 4.95
N ASP A 32 -3.64 -9.14 4.37
CA ASP A 32 -3.86 -9.25 2.93
C ASP A 32 -4.78 -8.14 2.41
N ILE A 33 -5.91 -7.88 3.09
CA ILE A 33 -6.84 -6.80 2.72
C ILE A 33 -6.15 -5.43 2.73
N LEU A 34 -5.32 -5.15 3.74
CA LEU A 34 -4.61 -3.88 3.85
C LEU A 34 -3.56 -3.71 2.75
N LEU A 35 -2.86 -4.79 2.40
CA LEU A 35 -1.88 -4.79 1.33
C LEU A 35 -2.57 -4.62 -0.04
N ASP A 36 -3.66 -5.33 -0.30
CA ASP A 36 -4.44 -5.22 -1.53
C ASP A 36 -4.91 -3.78 -1.76
N LEU A 37 -5.47 -3.15 -0.73
CA LEU A 37 -5.88 -1.74 -0.78
C LEU A 37 -4.70 -0.81 -1.10
N ALA A 38 -3.56 -1.01 -0.45
CA ALA A 38 -2.37 -0.19 -0.69
C ALA A 38 -1.82 -0.40 -2.12
N PHE A 39 -1.90 -1.61 -2.66
CA PHE A 39 -1.49 -1.90 -4.03
C PHE A 39 -2.42 -1.29 -5.07
N GLU A 40 -3.74 -1.37 -4.88
CA GLU A 40 -4.71 -0.74 -5.77
C GLU A 40 -4.47 0.78 -5.84
N GLU A 41 -4.31 1.43 -4.69
CA GLU A 41 -4.01 2.87 -4.63
C GLU A 41 -2.67 3.21 -5.29
N ALA A 42 -1.61 2.42 -5.04
CA ALA A 42 -0.31 2.62 -5.69
C ALA A 42 -0.41 2.46 -7.21
N ALA A 43 -1.20 1.50 -7.69
CA ALA A 43 -1.44 1.28 -9.12
C ALA A 43 -2.21 2.46 -9.75
N GLN A 44 -3.25 2.95 -9.09
CA GLN A 44 -4.01 4.13 -9.53
C GLN A 44 -3.13 5.39 -9.57
N GLN A 45 -2.31 5.63 -8.55
CA GLN A 45 -1.38 6.76 -8.53
C GLN A 45 -0.33 6.65 -9.65
N ALA A 46 0.20 5.45 -9.91
CA ALA A 46 1.14 5.22 -10.99
C ALA A 46 0.49 5.47 -12.37
N ALA A 47 -0.77 5.06 -12.55
CA ALA A 47 -1.55 5.34 -13.75
C ALA A 47 -1.78 6.86 -13.93
N ALA A 48 -2.22 7.55 -12.87
CA ALA A 48 -2.43 9.00 -12.89
C ALA A 48 -1.14 9.78 -13.22
N ARG A 49 0.00 9.39 -12.65
CA ARG A 49 1.32 9.97 -12.97
C ARG A 49 1.72 9.72 -14.43
N SER A 50 1.41 8.55 -14.96
CA SER A 50 1.71 8.20 -16.36
C SER A 50 0.87 9.02 -17.33
N GLU A 51 -0.40 9.26 -16.99
CA GLU A 51 -1.30 10.10 -17.80
C GLU A 51 -0.90 11.58 -17.77
N ALA A 52 -0.48 12.08 -16.60
CA ALA A 52 0.05 13.44 -16.45
C ALA A 52 1.37 13.68 -17.21
N ARG A 53 2.08 12.62 -17.61
CA ARG A 53 3.37 12.70 -18.30
C ARG A 53 3.27 12.54 -19.82
N ARG A 54 2.08 12.33 -20.39
CA ARG A 54 1.90 12.33 -21.86
C ARG A 54 2.17 13.75 -22.38
N PRO A 55 3.21 13.97 -23.20
CA PRO A 55 3.32 15.23 -23.94
C PRO A 55 2.22 15.23 -25.00
N GLY A 56 1.43 16.30 -25.02
CA GLY A 56 0.56 16.62 -26.16
C GLY A 56 1.39 16.98 -27.39
#